data_AF-A0A939EUF1-F1
#
_entry.id   AF-A0A939EUF1-F1
#
_cell.length_a   1.000
_cell.length_b   1.000
_cell.length_c   1.000
_cell.angle_alpha   90.00
_cell.angle_beta   90.00
_cell.angle_gamma   90.00
#
_symmetry.space_group_name_H-M   'P 1'
#
loop_
_entity.id
_entity.type
_entity.pdbx_description
1 polymer ?
#
loop_
_entity_poly.entity_id
_entity_poly.type
_entity_poly.pdbx_seq_one_letter_code
_entity_poly.pdbx_strand_id
1 'polypeptide(L)'
;MKTLTLDVEYDCNFDLFGVVSSSREHMLAWQLNQLLRLRLVKQQDLIYDLLSQGRLVISNYLHATEHFTLRLLRNRSLDPSVLKKPFLAPDIKEYDYLIQVSNGTGLLAADTLVQELAALPVVQYVCQFDPNSLKFKENLLF
;
A
#
# COMPACT_ATOMS: atom_id res chain seq x y z
N MET A 1 13.28 -39.60 7.38
CA MET A 1 12.46 -38.85 6.39
C MET A 1 12.96 -37.42 6.40
N LYS A 2 13.51 -36.92 5.29
CA LYS A 2 13.91 -35.50 5.19
C LYS A 2 12.68 -34.69 4.83
N THR A 3 12.19 -33.89 5.76
CA THR A 3 11.12 -32.93 5.53
C THR A 3 11.68 -31.86 4.58
N LEU A 4 11.21 -31.83 3.34
CA LEU A 4 11.50 -30.75 2.40
C LEU A 4 10.62 -29.57 2.83
N THR A 5 11.16 -28.69 3.67
CA THR A 5 10.58 -27.36 3.88
C THR A 5 10.87 -26.53 2.64
N LEU A 6 9.82 -26.11 1.94
CA LEU A 6 9.92 -25.14 0.87
C LEU A 6 10.11 -23.78 1.57
N ASP A 7 11.35 -23.35 1.76
CA ASP A 7 11.65 -21.95 2.11
C ASP A 7 11.32 -21.10 0.89
N VAL A 8 10.05 -20.70 0.78
CA VAL A 8 9.61 -19.74 -0.23
C VAL A 8 9.95 -18.37 0.32
N GLU A 9 11.16 -17.89 0.03
CA GLU A 9 11.47 -16.48 0.17
C GLU A 9 10.62 -15.72 -0.85
N TYR A 10 9.51 -15.14 -0.38
CA TYR A 10 8.71 -14.27 -1.23
C TYR A 10 9.45 -12.94 -1.43
N ASP A 11 9.98 -12.76 -2.63
CA ASP A 11 10.54 -11.48 -3.08
C ASP A 11 9.41 -10.54 -3.49
N CYS A 12 9.34 -9.41 -2.79
CA CYS A 12 8.42 -8.33 -3.15
C CYS A 12 8.97 -7.57 -4.35
N ASN A 13 8.53 -7.94 -5.55
CA ASN A 13 8.93 -7.28 -6.80
C ASN A 13 7.99 -6.12 -7.16
N PHE A 14 7.93 -5.12 -6.29
CA PHE A 14 7.15 -3.90 -6.49
C PHE A 14 7.80 -2.74 -5.74
N ASP A 15 7.57 -1.52 -6.20
CA ASP A 15 7.95 -0.32 -5.46
C ASP A 15 6.87 0.00 -4.43
N LEU A 16 7.30 0.39 -3.22
CA LEU A 16 6.42 0.76 -2.13
C LEU A 16 6.67 2.20 -1.70
N PHE A 17 5.60 2.97 -1.55
CA PHE A 17 5.67 4.36 -1.10
C PHE A 17 4.75 4.56 0.09
N GLY A 18 5.28 5.11 1.17
CA GLY A 18 4.48 5.60 2.29
C GLY A 18 4.09 7.05 2.05
N VAL A 19 2.82 7.37 2.28
CA VAL A 19 2.26 8.72 2.09
C VAL A 19 1.55 9.18 3.37
N VAL A 20 1.92 10.36 3.83
CA VAL A 20 1.21 11.10 4.89
C VAL A 20 0.29 12.11 4.20
N SER A 21 -1.01 12.01 4.45
CA SER A 21 -2.00 12.89 3.84
C SER A 21 -3.15 13.21 4.79
N SER A 22 -3.46 14.49 4.88
CA SER A 22 -4.60 15.05 5.60
C SER A 22 -5.95 14.77 4.92
N SER A 23 -5.93 14.26 3.68
CA SER A 23 -7.15 13.95 2.93
C SER A 23 -7.69 12.55 3.22
N ARG A 24 -8.97 12.33 2.90
CA ARG A 24 -9.60 11.01 2.96
C ARG A 24 -9.14 10.15 1.78
N GLU A 25 -9.12 8.84 1.96
CA GLU A 25 -8.74 7.83 0.96
C GLU A 25 -9.35 8.03 -0.45
N HIS A 26 -10.64 8.34 -0.55
CA HIS A 26 -11.30 8.56 -1.84
C HIS A 26 -10.86 9.87 -2.52
N MET A 27 -10.56 10.92 -1.74
CA MET A 27 -10.05 12.19 -2.26
C MET A 27 -8.63 12.00 -2.78
N LEU A 28 -7.79 11.29 -2.02
CA LEU A 28 -6.44 10.95 -2.46
C LEU A 28 -6.47 10.13 -3.75
N ALA A 29 -7.29 9.07 -3.81
CA ALA A 29 -7.47 8.27 -5.01
C ALA A 29 -7.92 9.12 -6.22
N TRP A 30 -8.86 10.06 -6.01
CA TRP A 30 -9.31 10.97 -7.07
C TRP A 30 -8.19 11.88 -7.56
N GLN A 31 -7.37 12.45 -6.67
CA GLN A 31 -6.24 13.29 -7.06
C GLN A 31 -5.17 12.51 -7.81
N LEU A 32 -4.86 11.29 -7.38
CA LEU A 32 -3.96 10.38 -8.08
C LEU A 32 -4.46 10.07 -9.50
N ASN A 33 -5.77 9.86 -9.66
CA ASN A 33 -6.38 9.66 -10.99
C ASN A 33 -6.14 10.86 -11.91
N GLN A 34 -6.27 12.08 -11.40
CA GLN A 34 -6.04 13.29 -12.19
C GLN A 34 -4.56 13.49 -12.55
N LEU A 35 -3.68 13.31 -11.56
CA LEU A 35 -2.23 13.50 -11.71
C LEU A 35 -1.62 12.50 -12.68
N LEU A 36 -1.87 11.21 -12.44
CA LEU A 36 -1.24 10.11 -13.17
C LEU A 36 -2.04 9.65 -14.38
N ARG A 37 -3.18 10.32 -14.67
CA ARG A 37 -4.11 10.02 -15.77
C ARG A 37 -4.56 8.55 -15.79
N LEU A 38 -4.83 8.00 -14.61
CA LEU A 38 -5.24 6.62 -14.40
C LEU A 38 -6.61 6.54 -13.72
N ARG A 39 -7.08 5.32 -13.47
CA ARG A 39 -8.37 5.08 -12.81
C ARG A 39 -8.24 4.07 -11.68
N LEU A 40 -7.90 4.57 -10.48
CA LEU A 40 -8.07 3.85 -9.22
C LEU A 40 -9.55 3.67 -8.94
N VAL A 41 -9.95 2.41 -8.79
CA VAL A 41 -11.31 2.02 -8.43
C VAL A 41 -11.27 1.33 -7.07
N LYS A 42 -12.19 1.70 -6.20
CA LYS A 42 -12.39 1.05 -4.90
C LYS A 42 -12.66 -0.44 -5.11
N GLN A 43 -11.83 -1.27 -4.50
CA GLN A 43 -12.01 -2.73 -4.47
C GLN A 43 -12.66 -3.16 -3.16
N GLN A 44 -12.94 -4.46 -3.05
CA GLN A 44 -13.30 -5.06 -1.78
C GLN A 44 -12.20 -4.77 -0.74
N ASP A 45 -12.62 -4.42 0.48
CA ASP A 45 -11.70 -4.21 1.58
C ASP A 45 -10.92 -5.50 1.87
N LEU A 46 -9.64 -5.36 2.16
CA LEU A 46 -8.81 -6.49 2.57
C LEU A 46 -9.11 -6.78 4.03
N ILE A 47 -9.57 -8.00 4.30
CA ILE A 47 -9.93 -8.45 5.64
C ILE A 47 -8.90 -9.49 6.07
N TYR A 48 -8.16 -9.18 7.12
CA TYR A 48 -7.26 -10.14 7.77
C TYR A 48 -7.88 -10.53 9.09
N ASP A 49 -8.30 -11.79 9.19
CA ASP A 49 -8.80 -12.38 10.43
C ASP A 49 -7.62 -12.85 11.27
N LEU A 50 -7.23 -12.03 12.25
CA LEU A 50 -6.26 -12.48 13.24
C LEU A 50 -7.00 -13.37 14.23
N LEU A 51 -6.82 -14.68 14.07
CA LEU A 51 -7.49 -15.83 14.73
C LEU A 51 -7.85 -15.67 16.22
N SER A 52 -7.25 -14.72 16.93
CA SER A 52 -7.51 -14.47 18.35
C SER A 52 -7.44 -12.99 18.79
N GLN A 53 -7.31 -12.03 17.88
CA GLN A 53 -7.05 -10.61 18.23
C GLN A 53 -7.94 -9.59 17.52
N GLY A 54 -8.83 -10.04 16.63
CA GLY A 54 -9.79 -9.21 15.91
C GLY A 54 -9.53 -9.18 14.39
N ARG A 55 -10.33 -8.39 13.68
CA ARG A 55 -10.20 -8.18 12.23
C ARG A 55 -9.40 -6.92 11.93
N LEU A 56 -8.57 -6.99 10.90
CA LEU A 56 -7.93 -5.84 10.27
C LEU A 56 -8.65 -5.59 8.93
N VAL A 57 -9.21 -4.39 8.75
CA VAL A 57 -9.97 -4.04 7.54
C VAL A 57 -9.28 -2.90 6.82
N ILE A 58 -8.68 -3.19 5.68
CA ILE A 58 -7.90 -2.22 4.93
C ILE A 58 -8.64 -1.78 3.67
N SER A 59 -8.78 -0.46 3.55
CA SER A 59 -9.30 0.15 2.34
C SER A 59 -8.33 -0.07 1.18
N ASN A 60 -8.84 -0.67 0.10
CA ASN A 60 -8.06 -1.00 -1.09
C ASN A 60 -8.64 -0.31 -2.35
N TYR A 61 -7.78 0.40 -3.08
CA TYR A 61 -8.07 0.93 -4.40
C TYR A 61 -7.04 0.37 -5.39
N LEU A 62 -7.50 -0.04 -6.56
CA LEU A 62 -6.66 -0.67 -7.57
C LEU A 62 -6.88 -0.04 -8.94
N HIS A 63 -5.77 0.20 -9.63
CA HIS A 63 -5.69 0.36 -11.06
C HIS A 63 -4.76 -0.72 -11.60
N ALA A 64 -5.25 -1.58 -12.48
CA ALA A 64 -4.48 -2.66 -13.06
C ALA A 64 -4.62 -2.63 -14.57
N THR A 65 -3.49 -2.79 -15.25
CA THR A 65 -3.39 -2.94 -16.70
C THR A 65 -2.57 -4.19 -17.01
N GLU A 66 -2.42 -4.51 -18.29
CA GLU A 66 -1.55 -5.61 -18.73
C GLU A 66 -0.05 -5.33 -18.47
N HIS A 67 0.32 -4.06 -18.27
CA HIS A 67 1.72 -3.65 -18.17
C HIS A 67 2.14 -3.27 -16.76
N PHE A 68 1.24 -2.71 -15.97
CA PHE A 68 1.56 -2.26 -14.62
C PHE A 68 0.34 -2.32 -13.71
N THR A 69 0.59 -2.33 -12.41
CA THR A 69 -0.45 -2.20 -11.39
C THR A 69 -0.08 -1.08 -10.42
N LEU A 70 -1.08 -0.32 -10.01
CA LEU A 70 -0.97 0.66 -8.94
C LEU A 70 -2.08 0.41 -7.93
N ARG A 71 -1.69 0.19 -6.68
CA ARG A 71 -2.61 -0.06 -5.57
C ARG A 71 -2.41 1.00 -4.51
N LEU A 72 -3.51 1.57 -4.03
CA LEU A 72 -3.54 2.48 -2.89
C LEU A 72 -4.22 1.76 -1.73
N LEU A 73 -3.49 1.66 -0.63
CA LEU A 73 -3.89 0.99 0.60
C LEU A 73 -3.91 2.00 1.73
N ARG A 74 -4.91 1.93 2.60
CA ARG A 74 -4.87 2.64 3.87
C ARG A 74 -4.02 1.85 4.85
N ASN A 75 -3.07 2.49 5.54
CA ASN A 75 -2.25 1.78 6.51
C ASN A 75 -3.06 1.43 7.76
N ARG A 76 -3.92 2.33 8.25
CA ARG A 76 -4.78 2.12 9.41
C ARG A 76 -6.10 1.41 9.05
N SER A 77 -6.53 0.48 9.90
CA SER A 77 -7.84 -0.18 9.81
C SER A 77 -9.01 0.79 9.75
N LEU A 78 -10.01 0.43 8.93
CA LEU A 78 -11.32 1.08 8.89
C LEU A 78 -12.12 0.79 10.17
N ASP A 79 -12.12 -0.47 10.60
CA ASP A 79 -12.86 -0.88 11.80
C ASP A 79 -12.07 -0.56 13.07
N PRO A 80 -12.74 -0.10 14.15
CA PRO A 80 -12.17 -0.01 15.49
C PRO A 80 -11.89 -1.43 15.99
N SER A 81 -10.70 -1.92 15.68
CA SER A 81 -10.22 -3.20 16.16
C SER A 81 -9.76 -3.07 17.62
N VAL A 82 -9.94 -4.13 18.41
CA VAL A 82 -9.42 -4.23 19.79
C VAL A 82 -7.87 -4.29 19.80
N LEU A 83 -7.26 -4.45 18.62
CA LEU A 83 -5.82 -4.39 18.41
C LEU A 83 -5.21 -3.06 18.89
N LYS A 84 -4.15 -3.15 19.70
CA LYS A 84 -3.33 -1.99 20.10
C LYS A 84 -2.70 -1.25 18.91
N LYS A 85 -2.55 -1.91 17.75
CA LYS A 85 -1.93 -1.37 16.52
C LYS A 85 -2.62 -1.94 15.28
N PRO A 86 -3.77 -1.40 14.86
CA PRO A 86 -4.53 -1.90 13.72
C PRO A 86 -3.96 -1.33 12.41
N PHE A 87 -2.71 -1.67 12.10
CA PHE A 87 -1.99 -1.19 10.92
C PHE A 87 -1.58 -2.34 9.99
N LEU A 88 -1.65 -2.12 8.68
CA LEU A 88 -1.18 -3.05 7.67
C LEU A 88 0.34 -3.23 7.75
N ALA A 89 1.08 -2.11 7.88
CA ALA A 89 2.52 -2.07 8.07
C ALA A 89 2.86 -1.31 9.37
N PRO A 90 2.92 -2.01 10.52
CA PRO A 90 3.23 -1.40 11.82
C PRO A 90 4.61 -0.74 11.93
N ASP A 91 5.57 -1.13 11.09
CA ASP A 91 6.92 -0.57 11.05
C ASP A 91 6.93 0.89 10.53
N ILE A 92 5.96 1.23 9.68
CA ILE A 92 5.81 2.54 9.03
C ILE A 92 4.45 3.16 9.39
N LYS A 93 4.07 3.04 10.66
CA LYS A 93 2.77 3.48 11.21
C LYS A 93 2.51 4.99 11.08
N GLU A 94 3.55 5.79 10.89
CA GLU A 94 3.48 7.24 10.71
C GLU A 94 2.93 7.63 9.32
N TYR A 95 2.86 6.70 8.38
CA TYR A 95 2.27 6.91 7.06
C TYR A 95 0.81 6.45 7.07
N ASP A 96 -0.08 7.34 6.63
CA ASP A 96 -1.53 7.10 6.59
C ASP A 96 -1.90 6.12 5.48
N TYR A 97 -1.18 6.19 4.36
CA TYR A 97 -1.43 5.43 3.14
C TYR A 97 -0.16 4.78 2.63
N LEU A 98 -0.33 3.67 1.92
CA LEU A 98 0.72 2.97 1.20
C LEU A 98 0.31 2.89 -0.27
N ILE A 99 1.23 3.24 -1.16
CA ILE A 99 1.06 3.08 -2.61
C ILE A 99 2.04 2.00 -3.05
N GLN A 100 1.51 0.97 -3.70
CA GLN A 100 2.27 -0.12 -4.27
C GLN A 100 2.21 0.00 -5.79
N VAL A 101 3.36 -0.04 -6.45
CA VAL A 101 3.48 0.03 -7.91
C VAL A 101 4.26 -1.17 -8.40
N SER A 102 3.65 -1.99 -9.26
CA SER A 102 4.35 -3.09 -9.92
C SER A 102 4.60 -2.74 -11.38
N ASN A 103 5.85 -2.92 -11.83
CA ASN A 103 6.29 -2.63 -13.19
C ASN A 103 6.03 -1.16 -13.61
N GLY A 104 6.25 -0.23 -12.68
CA GLY A 104 6.07 1.21 -12.89
C GLY A 104 7.11 1.79 -13.85
N THR A 105 6.68 2.59 -14.82
CA THR A 105 7.54 3.28 -15.79
C THR A 105 7.08 4.73 -16.00
N GLY A 106 7.96 5.59 -16.52
CA GLY A 106 7.63 7.00 -16.76
C GLY A 106 7.19 7.72 -15.48
N LEU A 107 5.97 8.24 -15.45
CA LEU A 107 5.39 8.91 -14.26
C LEU A 107 5.25 7.99 -13.04
N LEU A 108 5.30 6.68 -13.25
CA LEU A 108 5.24 5.67 -12.19
C LEU A 108 6.61 5.12 -11.79
N ALA A 109 7.69 5.60 -12.40
CA ALA A 109 9.04 5.28 -11.95
C ALA A 109 9.27 5.90 -10.57
N ALA A 110 10.00 5.21 -9.70
CA ALA A 110 10.05 5.55 -8.28
C ALA A 110 10.47 7.00 -7.99
N ASP A 111 11.58 7.47 -8.56
CA ASP A 111 12.08 8.83 -8.34
C ASP A 111 11.08 9.90 -8.82
N THR A 112 10.47 9.67 -9.98
CA THR A 112 9.49 10.59 -10.56
C THR A 112 8.21 10.59 -9.73
N LEU A 113 7.72 9.43 -9.34
CA LEU A 113 6.47 9.30 -8.59
C LEU A 113 6.58 9.97 -7.22
N VAL A 114 7.72 9.86 -6.53
CA VAL A 114 7.94 10.58 -5.25
C VAL A 114 7.82 12.09 -5.45
N GLN A 115 8.41 12.64 -6.52
CA GLN A 115 8.33 14.08 -6.81
C GLN A 115 6.89 14.52 -7.14
N GLU A 116 6.20 13.77 -7.99
CA GLU A 116 4.82 14.05 -8.39
C GLU A 116 3.86 13.98 -7.18
N LEU A 117 4.03 12.98 -6.30
CA LEU A 117 3.25 12.85 -5.07
C LEU A 117 3.52 13.99 -4.09
N ALA A 118 4.79 14.37 -3.91
CA ALA A 118 5.17 15.48 -3.03
C ALA A 118 4.62 16.83 -3.51
N ALA A 119 4.36 16.99 -4.81
CA ALA A 119 3.77 18.21 -5.38
C ALA A 119 2.26 18.34 -5.11
N LEU A 120 1.57 17.28 -4.67
CA LEU A 120 0.14 17.33 -4.36
C LEU A 120 -0.12 18.13 -3.07
N PRO A 121 -1.01 19.14 -3.07
CA PRO A 121 -1.30 19.95 -1.88
C PRO A 121 -1.81 19.16 -0.67
N VAL A 122 -2.43 17.99 -0.90
CA VAL A 122 -2.97 17.15 0.18
C VAL A 122 -1.93 16.20 0.77
N VAL A 123 -0.78 16.04 0.13
CA VAL A 123 0.32 15.18 0.59
C VAL A 123 1.24 16.05 1.42
N GLN A 124 1.44 15.68 2.70
CA GLN A 124 2.39 16.39 3.57
C GLN A 124 3.79 15.79 3.47
N TYR A 125 3.86 14.47 3.25
CA TYR A 125 5.13 13.76 3.18
C TYR A 125 4.98 12.47 2.37
N VAL A 126 6.02 12.11 1.63
CA VAL A 126 6.12 10.86 0.88
C VAL A 126 7.53 10.31 1.00
N CYS A 127 7.64 8.99 1.14
CA CYS A 127 8.91 8.28 1.20
C CYS A 127 8.80 6.95 0.46
N GLN A 128 9.86 6.57 -0.26
CA GLN A 128 9.98 5.24 -0.86
C GLN A 128 10.56 4.26 0.16
N PHE A 129 10.05 3.03 0.16
CA PHE A 129 10.48 1.93 1.01
C PHE A 129 10.89 0.75 0.16
N ASP A 130 11.90 0.01 0.63
CA ASP A 130 12.15 -1.35 0.15
C ASP A 130 11.13 -2.29 0.83
N PRO A 131 10.18 -2.89 0.10
CA PRO A 131 9.20 -3.79 0.69
C PRO A 131 9.83 -5.02 1.33
N ASN A 132 11.02 -5.46 0.88
CA ASN A 132 11.71 -6.62 1.45
C ASN A 132 12.29 -6.35 2.84
N SER A 133 12.47 -5.07 3.20
CA SER A 133 12.93 -4.65 4.52
C SER A 133 11.82 -4.64 5.59
N LEU A 134 10.54 -4.73 5.19
CA LEU A 134 9.40 -4.66 6.10
C LEU A 134 9.14 -6.00 6.78
N LYS A 135 8.90 -5.98 8.10
CA LYS A 135 8.59 -7.20 8.88
C LYS A 135 7.29 -7.84 8.47
N PHE A 136 6.34 -7.04 8.01
CA PHE A 136 5.00 -7.48 7.61
C PHE A 136 4.82 -7.42 6.08
N LYS A 137 5.91 -7.63 5.32
CA LYS A 137 5.87 -7.64 3.84
C LYS A 137 4.88 -8.66 3.27
N GLU A 138 4.66 -9.77 3.97
CA GLU A 138 3.69 -10.80 3.61
C GLU A 138 2.26 -10.26 3.51
N ASN A 139 1.91 -9.24 4.30
CA ASN A 139 0.59 -8.60 4.21
C ASN A 139 0.39 -7.81 2.90
N LEU A 140 1.48 -7.51 2.18
CA LEU A 140 1.49 -6.76 0.92
C LEU A 140 1.57 -7.68 -0.30
N LEU A 141 1.64 -8.99 -0.08
CA LEU A 141 1.58 -10.02 -1.11
C LEU A 141 0.11 -10.45 -1.27
N PHE A 142 -0.41 -10.30 -2.49
CA PHE A 142 -1.83 -10.50 -2.82
C PHE A 142 -1.99 -11.39 -4.04
#